data_AF-A0A8S3VSY8-F1
#
_entry.id   AF-A0A8S3VSY8-F1
#
_cell.length_a   1.000
_cell.length_b   1.000
_cell.length_c   1.000
_cell.angle_alpha   90.00
_cell.angle_beta   90.00
_cell.angle_gamma   90.00
#
_symmetry.space_group_name_H-M   'P 1'
#
loop_
_entity.id
_entity.type
_entity.pdbx_description
1 polymer ?
#
loop_
_entity_poly.entity_id
_entity_poly.type
_entity_poly.pdbx_seq_one_letter_code
_entity_poly.pdbx_strand_id
1 'polypeptide(L)'
;MKNSVNYNRNWKHFRNIFNKFHCSCSYSAGTASITPSSQQKGSPSLNTNINGDSPLTVYKSIVDSGQLRYDEYQLSIVERLDQLHRTLENYTPPSEGLFSKLGIIKKQELKGPKGLYLYGHVGCGKTMLMDMFHQHCKVKKKRRVHFHKFMLDVHKRIHAIKQTIPRQYNVKTTQSFDPITPVAKEISEEAWLLCFDEFQVTDIADSIIMKTLFTSLFNHGVVVVATSNRPPDDLYKNGLQRGNFVPFIDRLKKRCDVLCLNSGVDYRMETYHHQEKFIFCML
;
A
#
# COMPACT_ATOMS: atom_id res chain seq x y z
N MET A 1 -10.24 31.64 23.30
CA MET A 1 -10.64 30.56 22.36
C MET A 1 -9.61 30.40 21.25
N LYS A 2 -8.52 29.65 21.50
CA LYS A 2 -7.67 29.02 20.47
C LYS A 2 -6.97 27.85 21.15
N ASN A 3 -7.41 26.62 20.88
CA ASN A 3 -6.63 25.42 21.22
C ASN A 3 -6.42 24.63 19.94
N SER A 4 -5.27 24.88 19.31
CA SER A 4 -4.67 23.98 18.33
C SER A 4 -3.93 22.91 19.13
N VAL A 5 -4.50 21.71 19.22
CA VAL A 5 -3.83 20.56 19.86
C VAL A 5 -3.11 19.76 18.79
N ASN A 6 -1.84 19.50 19.10
CA ASN A 6 -0.79 19.04 18.22
C ASN A 6 -0.86 17.50 18.06
N TYR A 7 -1.47 17.00 16.98
CA TYR A 7 -1.77 15.57 16.74
C TYR A 7 -0.56 14.69 16.34
N ASN A 8 0.68 15.22 16.35
CA ASN A 8 1.80 14.62 15.61
C ASN A 8 2.86 13.87 16.44
N ARG A 9 2.57 13.50 17.70
CA ARG A 9 3.56 12.86 18.61
C ARG A 9 3.37 11.35 18.86
N ASN A 10 2.14 10.82 18.88
CA ASN A 10 1.90 9.42 19.29
C ASN A 10 2.15 8.37 18.19
N TRP A 11 2.12 8.74 16.91
CA TRP A 11 2.49 7.82 15.81
C TRP A 11 3.98 7.45 15.80
N LYS A 12 4.84 8.32 16.33
CA LYS A 12 6.28 8.06 16.39
C LYS A 12 6.63 6.87 17.28
N HIS A 13 5.82 6.51 18.27
CA HIS A 13 6.13 5.41 19.19
C HIS A 13 5.89 4.03 18.54
N PHE A 14 4.75 3.82 17.87
CA PHE A 14 4.49 2.61 17.07
C PHE A 14 5.44 2.53 15.87
N ARG A 15 5.65 3.65 15.18
CA ARG A 15 6.65 3.72 14.12
C ARG A 15 8.05 3.44 14.63
N ASN A 16 8.40 3.78 15.89
CA ASN A 16 9.70 3.47 16.50
C ASN A 16 9.83 2.00 16.92
N ILE A 17 8.75 1.31 17.30
CA ILE A 17 8.78 -0.15 17.54
C ILE A 17 9.08 -0.89 16.22
N PHE A 18 8.50 -0.43 15.11
CA PHE A 18 8.79 -0.97 13.78
C PHE A 18 10.08 -0.43 13.12
N ASN A 19 10.50 0.82 13.39
CA ASN A 19 11.72 1.45 12.83
C ASN A 19 12.99 1.15 13.63
N LYS A 20 12.92 0.58 14.83
CA LYS A 20 14.13 0.15 15.57
C LYS A 20 14.93 -0.95 14.85
N PHE A 21 14.44 -1.41 13.70
CA PHE A 21 14.97 -2.50 12.88
C PHE A 21 15.55 -2.05 11.52
N HIS A 22 15.79 -0.76 11.29
CA HIS A 22 16.58 -0.31 10.14
C HIS A 22 18.07 -0.27 10.47
N CYS A 23 18.81 -1.29 10.02
CA CYS A 23 20.26 -1.29 10.01
C CYS A 23 20.80 -0.38 8.89
N SER A 24 21.74 0.47 9.26
CA SER A 24 22.52 1.35 8.39
C SER A 24 23.28 0.56 7.34
N CYS A 25 23.16 0.95 6.07
CA CYS A 25 24.08 0.53 5.02
C CYS A 25 25.15 1.60 4.90
N SER A 26 26.33 1.35 5.48
CA SER A 26 27.54 2.15 5.26
C SER A 26 28.67 1.21 4.87
N TYR A 27 29.26 1.48 3.70
CA TYR A 27 30.42 0.79 3.15
C TYR A 27 31.63 0.86 4.10
N SER A 28 32.43 -0.21 4.10
CA SER A 28 33.55 -0.48 5.01
C SER A 28 34.84 0.28 4.66
N ALA A 29 35.63 0.64 5.67
CA ALA A 29 37.09 0.69 5.64
C ALA A 29 37.62 0.38 7.06
N GLY A 30 38.64 -0.49 7.14
CA GLY A 30 39.02 -1.22 8.35
C GLY A 30 39.99 -0.54 9.32
N THR A 31 40.15 -1.16 10.50
CA THR A 31 41.41 -1.64 11.12
C THR A 31 41.15 -1.99 12.60
N ALA A 32 41.90 -2.98 13.11
CA ALA A 32 41.67 -3.69 14.37
C ALA A 32 42.34 -3.04 15.60
N SER A 33 41.79 -3.28 16.80
CA SER A 33 42.51 -3.33 18.10
C SER A 33 41.62 -3.89 19.24
N ILE A 34 42.25 -4.36 20.32
CA ILE A 34 41.83 -5.45 21.22
C ILE A 34 41.50 -4.96 22.67
N THR A 35 40.49 -5.59 23.33
CA THR A 35 40.20 -5.80 24.81
C THR A 35 39.82 -4.63 25.77
N PRO A 36 39.27 -4.89 27.00
CA PRO A 36 38.21 -5.82 27.44
C PRO A 36 37.17 -5.24 28.47
N SER A 37 36.08 -6.03 28.69
CA SER A 37 35.22 -6.16 29.89
C SER A 37 34.45 -4.97 30.52
N SER A 38 33.12 -5.06 30.53
CA SER A 38 32.31 -4.90 31.75
C SER A 38 30.90 -5.48 31.56
N GLN A 39 30.45 -6.22 32.58
CA GLN A 39 29.17 -6.90 32.66
C GLN A 39 28.03 -5.89 32.89
N GLN A 40 26.98 -5.93 32.06
CA GLN A 40 25.67 -5.36 32.42
C GLN A 40 24.55 -6.34 32.06
N LYS A 41 23.66 -6.53 33.04
CA LYS A 41 22.54 -7.47 33.10
C LYS A 41 21.58 -7.25 31.93
N GLY A 42 21.24 -8.35 31.25
CA GLY A 42 20.40 -8.37 30.06
C GLY A 42 18.95 -7.97 30.32
N SER A 43 18.49 -6.97 29.57
CA SER A 43 17.10 -6.85 29.13
C SER A 43 16.91 -7.76 27.91
N PRO A 44 15.75 -8.40 27.69
CA PRO A 44 15.57 -9.27 26.54
C PRO A 44 15.48 -8.41 25.27
N SER A 45 16.62 -8.20 24.62
CA SER A 45 16.70 -7.71 23.25
C SER A 45 16.26 -8.85 22.33
N LEU A 46 14.99 -8.83 21.91
CA LEU A 46 14.50 -9.74 20.88
C LEU A 46 15.20 -9.42 19.56
N ASN A 47 16.22 -10.22 19.27
CA ASN A 47 16.98 -10.23 18.04
C ASN A 47 16.14 -10.90 16.95
N THR A 48 15.21 -10.17 16.34
CA THR A 48 14.36 -10.68 15.25
C THR A 48 14.89 -10.18 13.92
N ASN A 49 15.96 -10.84 13.46
CA ASN A 49 16.39 -10.80 12.07
C ASN A 49 15.42 -11.68 11.24
N ILE A 50 14.16 -11.26 11.15
CA ILE A 50 13.11 -12.04 10.47
C ILE A 50 12.96 -11.52 9.04
N ASN A 51 13.96 -11.79 8.21
CA ASN A 51 13.85 -11.62 6.77
C ASN A 51 13.40 -12.96 6.18
N GLY A 52 12.09 -13.16 6.02
CA GLY A 52 11.55 -14.34 5.33
C GLY A 52 10.20 -14.87 5.82
N ASP A 53 9.71 -14.40 6.96
CA ASP A 53 8.47 -14.94 7.53
C ASP A 53 7.22 -14.37 6.87
N SER A 54 6.20 -15.22 6.81
CA SER A 54 4.90 -14.92 6.23
C SER A 54 4.14 -13.88 7.07
N PRO A 55 3.28 -13.01 6.48
CA PRO A 55 2.46 -12.07 7.24
C PRO A 55 1.69 -12.72 8.40
N LEU A 56 1.22 -13.96 8.23
CA LEU A 56 0.51 -14.69 9.28
C LEU A 56 1.42 -15.07 10.46
N THR A 57 2.63 -15.53 10.16
CA THR A 57 3.64 -15.86 11.19
C THR A 57 3.98 -14.63 12.02
N VAL A 58 4.23 -13.50 11.33
CA VAL A 58 4.58 -12.22 11.97
C VAL A 58 3.44 -11.74 12.87
N TYR A 59 2.20 -11.75 12.38
CA TYR A 59 1.04 -11.35 13.18
C TYR A 59 0.91 -12.18 14.47
N LYS A 60 0.97 -13.52 14.34
CA LYS A 60 0.88 -14.42 15.49
C LYS A 60 2.00 -14.15 16.50
N SER A 61 3.24 -13.98 16.05
CA SER A 61 4.37 -13.65 16.92
C SER A 61 4.16 -12.35 17.70
N ILE A 62 3.61 -11.30 17.06
CA ILE A 62 3.32 -10.04 17.74
C ILE A 62 2.21 -10.23 18.78
N VAL A 63 1.18 -11.01 18.48
CA VAL A 63 0.09 -11.34 19.42
C VAL A 63 0.61 -12.16 20.61
N ASP A 64 1.39 -13.21 20.35
CA ASP A 64 1.97 -14.09 21.37
C ASP A 64 2.93 -13.32 22.30
N SER A 65 3.61 -12.30 21.77
CA SER A 65 4.47 -11.41 22.58
C SER A 65 3.69 -10.40 23.44
N GLY A 66 2.37 -10.33 23.31
CA GLY A 66 1.51 -9.38 24.02
C GLY A 66 1.56 -7.94 23.49
N GLN A 67 2.29 -7.68 22.40
CA GLN A 67 2.37 -6.34 21.78
C GLN A 67 1.12 -5.96 20.99
N LEU A 68 0.34 -6.96 20.55
CA LEU A 68 -0.94 -6.76 19.88
C LEU A 68 -1.98 -7.66 20.52
N ARG A 69 -3.17 -7.10 20.80
CA ARG A 69 -4.30 -7.90 21.24
C ARG A 69 -4.83 -8.74 20.07
N TYR A 70 -5.08 -10.01 20.33
CA TYR A 70 -5.75 -10.90 19.38
C TYR A 70 -7.09 -10.31 18.92
N ASP A 71 -7.30 -10.25 17.60
CA ASP A 71 -8.56 -9.86 16.97
C ASP A 71 -8.82 -10.77 15.78
N GLU A 72 -9.92 -11.51 15.87
CA GLU A 72 -10.36 -12.47 14.85
C GLU A 72 -10.59 -11.80 13.48
N TYR A 73 -11.08 -10.55 13.47
CA TYR A 73 -11.27 -9.82 12.22
C TYR A 73 -9.92 -9.47 11.60
N GLN A 74 -8.95 -9.01 12.39
CA GLN A 74 -7.60 -8.78 11.89
C GLN A 74 -6.95 -10.07 11.38
N LEU A 75 -7.09 -11.18 12.11
CA LEU A 75 -6.57 -12.48 11.71
C LEU A 75 -7.11 -12.91 10.34
N SER A 76 -8.43 -12.77 10.10
CA SER A 76 -9.03 -13.11 8.81
C SER A 76 -8.45 -12.29 7.64
N ILE A 77 -8.11 -11.02 7.87
CA ILE A 77 -7.46 -10.16 6.88
C ILE A 77 -6.02 -10.60 6.67
N VAL A 78 -5.30 -10.92 7.75
CA VAL A 78 -3.91 -11.40 7.68
C VAL A 78 -3.82 -12.70 6.89
N GLU A 79 -4.75 -13.62 7.05
CA GLU A 79 -4.81 -14.85 6.26
C GLU A 79 -4.97 -14.57 4.76
N ARG A 80 -5.78 -13.57 4.39
CA ARG A 80 -5.91 -13.12 2.99
C ARG A 80 -4.63 -12.46 2.47
N LEU A 81 -3.98 -11.65 3.29
CA LEU A 81 -2.68 -11.05 2.95
C LEU A 81 -1.59 -12.12 2.81
N ASP A 82 -1.64 -13.17 3.61
CA ASP A 82 -0.73 -14.32 3.55
C ASP A 82 -0.91 -15.14 2.26
N GLN A 83 -2.17 -15.39 1.88
CA GLN A 83 -2.51 -16.02 0.61
C GLN A 83 -1.97 -15.20 -0.58
N LEU A 84 -2.17 -13.88 -0.55
CA LEU A 84 -1.64 -12.98 -1.58
C LEU A 84 -0.11 -12.99 -1.57
N HIS A 85 0.52 -12.98 -0.40
CA HIS A 85 1.97 -13.04 -0.24
C HIS A 85 2.55 -14.27 -0.97
N ARG A 86 1.98 -15.46 -0.73
CA ARG A 86 2.41 -16.71 -1.39
C ARG A 86 2.18 -16.68 -2.90
N THR A 87 1.04 -16.14 -3.33
CA THR A 87 0.72 -15.97 -4.75
C THR A 87 1.75 -15.08 -5.46
N LEU A 88 2.32 -14.13 -4.73
CA LEU A 88 3.23 -13.12 -5.27
C LEU A 88 4.73 -13.47 -5.15
N GLU A 89 5.10 -14.55 -4.45
CA GLU A 89 6.50 -14.85 -4.11
C GLU A 89 7.43 -14.92 -5.34
N ASN A 90 6.96 -15.52 -6.44
CA ASN A 90 7.69 -15.61 -7.71
C ASN A 90 6.99 -14.83 -8.85
N TYR A 91 6.14 -13.87 -8.50
CA TYR A 91 5.34 -13.18 -9.48
C TYR A 91 6.17 -12.23 -10.36
N THR A 92 6.01 -12.39 -11.66
CA THR A 92 6.43 -11.45 -12.69
C THR A 92 5.21 -11.09 -13.54
N PRO A 93 4.93 -9.81 -13.80
CA PRO A 93 3.84 -9.45 -14.67
C PRO A 93 4.05 -10.03 -16.07
N PRO A 94 2.97 -10.51 -16.70
CA PRO A 94 3.02 -10.93 -18.09
C PRO A 94 3.48 -9.77 -18.98
N SER A 95 4.58 -9.95 -19.70
CA SER A 95 5.03 -9.00 -20.71
C SER A 95 4.28 -9.25 -22.03
N GLU A 96 4.06 -8.21 -22.83
CA GLU A 96 3.63 -8.38 -24.22
C GLU A 96 4.76 -9.08 -24.99
N GLY A 97 4.65 -10.40 -25.13
CA GLY A 97 5.62 -11.20 -25.88
C GLY A 97 5.66 -10.79 -27.35
N LEU A 98 6.80 -10.98 -28.01
CA LEU A 98 7.03 -10.64 -29.42
C LEU A 98 5.98 -11.25 -30.39
N PHE A 99 5.26 -12.30 -29.97
CA PHE A 99 4.21 -12.96 -30.73
C PHE A 99 2.85 -12.25 -30.73
N SER A 100 2.58 -11.33 -29.78
CA SER A 100 1.34 -10.53 -29.81
C SER A 100 1.35 -9.49 -30.94
N LYS A 101 2.55 -9.11 -31.44
CA LYS A 101 2.73 -8.25 -32.61
C LYS A 101 2.38 -8.93 -33.94
N LEU A 102 2.32 -10.26 -33.99
CA LEU A 102 2.05 -11.02 -35.21
C LEU A 102 0.55 -11.21 -35.51
N GLY A 103 -0.35 -10.56 -34.77
CA GLY A 103 -1.78 -10.43 -35.13
C GLY A 103 -2.64 -11.70 -35.03
N ILE A 104 -2.07 -12.85 -34.64
CA ILE A 104 -2.75 -14.16 -34.67
C ILE A 104 -3.47 -14.49 -33.34
N ILE A 105 -3.20 -13.77 -32.24
CA ILE A 105 -3.71 -14.12 -30.90
C ILE A 105 -4.68 -13.04 -30.41
N LYS A 106 -5.93 -13.45 -30.10
CA LYS A 106 -6.94 -12.63 -29.39
C LYS A 106 -6.25 -11.93 -28.20
N LYS A 107 -6.41 -10.61 -28.10
CA LYS A 107 -5.94 -9.76 -26.97
C LYS A 107 -6.62 -10.22 -25.67
N GLN A 108 -6.14 -11.32 -25.09
CA GLN A 108 -6.53 -11.73 -23.74
C GLN A 108 -5.93 -10.72 -22.78
N GLU A 109 -6.77 -10.17 -21.89
CA GLU A 109 -6.29 -9.36 -20.77
C GLU A 109 -5.22 -10.17 -20.03
N LEU A 110 -3.98 -9.66 -20.01
CA LEU A 110 -2.85 -10.25 -19.31
C LEU A 110 -3.08 -10.07 -17.80
N LYS A 111 -3.92 -10.93 -17.22
CA LYS A 111 -4.46 -10.76 -15.87
C LYS A 111 -3.45 -11.25 -14.83
N GLY A 112 -2.78 -10.31 -14.15
CA GLY A 112 -2.12 -10.58 -12.88
C GLY A 112 -3.10 -11.05 -11.79
N PRO A 113 -2.59 -11.56 -10.65
CA PRO A 113 -3.40 -11.93 -9.47
C PRO A 113 -4.35 -10.82 -9.04
N LYS A 114 -5.43 -11.19 -8.34
CA LYS A 114 -6.27 -10.19 -7.69
C LYS A 114 -5.52 -9.56 -6.51
N GLY A 115 -5.72 -8.27 -6.35
CA GLY A 115 -5.28 -7.49 -5.21
C GLY A 115 -6.26 -7.55 -4.03
N LEU A 116 -6.06 -6.66 -3.06
CA LEU A 116 -6.91 -6.55 -1.87
C LEU A 116 -7.32 -5.09 -1.63
N TYR A 117 -8.59 -4.86 -1.33
CA TYR A 117 -9.11 -3.56 -0.93
C TYR A 117 -9.65 -3.67 0.50
N LEU A 118 -8.90 -3.15 1.46
CA LEU A 118 -9.22 -3.18 2.87
C LEU A 118 -9.91 -1.87 3.28
N TYR A 119 -11.12 -1.96 3.83
CA TYR A 119 -11.83 -0.78 4.33
C TYR A 119 -12.38 -0.98 5.75
N GLY A 120 -12.58 0.13 6.46
CA GLY A 120 -13.09 0.10 7.85
C GLY A 120 -12.90 1.43 8.55
N HIS A 121 -13.35 1.53 9.80
CA HIS A 121 -13.26 2.76 10.60
C HIS A 121 -11.81 3.17 10.91
N VAL A 122 -11.62 4.42 11.33
CA VAL A 122 -10.30 4.91 11.74
C VAL A 122 -9.86 4.14 12.99
N GLY A 123 -8.59 3.73 13.05
CA GLY A 123 -8.04 3.07 14.23
C GLY A 123 -8.17 1.54 14.29
N CYS A 124 -8.80 0.88 13.31
CA CYS A 124 -8.93 -0.59 13.32
C CYS A 124 -7.68 -1.37 12.87
N GLY A 125 -6.57 -0.70 12.55
CA GLY A 125 -5.29 -1.36 12.22
C GLY A 125 -5.02 -1.63 10.74
N LYS A 126 -5.84 -1.11 9.80
CA LYS A 126 -5.65 -1.35 8.34
C LYS A 126 -4.23 -1.07 7.84
N THR A 127 -3.69 0.09 8.20
CA THR A 127 -2.34 0.51 7.78
C THR A 127 -1.28 -0.41 8.37
N MET A 128 -1.41 -0.83 9.63
CA MET A 128 -0.50 -1.80 10.25
C MET A 128 -0.49 -3.14 9.49
N LEU A 129 -1.68 -3.66 9.14
CA LEU A 129 -1.78 -4.92 8.37
C LEU A 129 -1.16 -4.80 6.97
N MET A 130 -1.42 -3.69 6.27
CA MET A 130 -0.80 -3.41 4.98
C MET A 130 0.73 -3.26 5.09
N ASP A 131 1.23 -2.63 6.15
CA ASP A 131 2.66 -2.41 6.38
C ASP A 131 3.38 -3.74 6.62
N MET A 132 2.79 -4.59 7.46
CA MET A 132 3.26 -5.95 7.71
C MET A 132 3.37 -6.74 6.41
N PHE A 133 2.31 -6.74 5.58
CA PHE A 133 2.32 -7.40 4.28
C PHE A 133 3.40 -6.83 3.35
N HIS A 134 3.45 -5.50 3.20
CA HIS A 134 4.38 -4.85 2.29
C HIS A 134 5.85 -5.12 2.67
N GLN A 135 6.18 -5.13 3.97
CA GLN A 135 7.54 -5.41 4.44
C GLN A 135 7.99 -6.83 4.07
N HIS A 136 7.14 -7.83 4.29
CA HIS A 136 7.49 -9.25 4.12
C HIS A 136 7.29 -9.77 2.69
N CYS A 137 6.53 -9.06 1.84
CA CYS A 137 6.33 -9.46 0.45
C CYS A 137 7.62 -9.42 -0.38
N LYS A 138 8.00 -10.55 -1.00
CA LYS A 138 9.24 -10.70 -1.78
C LYS A 138 9.16 -10.26 -3.25
N VAL A 139 8.06 -9.60 -3.65
CA VAL A 139 7.92 -9.06 -5.02
C VAL A 139 9.07 -8.10 -5.32
N LYS A 140 9.77 -8.35 -6.44
CA LYS A 140 10.96 -7.59 -6.84
C LYS A 140 10.71 -6.08 -6.96
N LYS A 141 9.58 -5.70 -7.55
CA LYS A 141 9.19 -4.30 -7.75
C LYS A 141 7.91 -4.00 -6.97
N LYS A 142 8.05 -3.45 -5.76
CA LYS A 142 6.94 -3.04 -4.90
C LYS A 142 7.08 -1.58 -4.50
N ARG A 143 5.95 -0.87 -4.45
CA ARG A 143 5.89 0.54 -4.03
C ARG A 143 4.71 0.74 -3.10
N ARG A 144 4.98 1.25 -1.89
CA ARG A 144 3.97 1.76 -0.96
C ARG A 144 3.91 3.28 -1.04
N VAL A 145 2.72 3.84 -1.17
CA VAL A 145 2.54 5.29 -1.33
C VAL A 145 1.16 5.72 -0.85
N HIS A 146 1.06 6.92 -0.27
CA HIS A 146 -0.23 7.54 0.03
C HIS A 146 -0.95 7.92 -1.27
N PHE A 147 -2.24 7.60 -1.40
CA PHE A 147 -2.97 7.73 -2.67
C PHE A 147 -2.93 9.15 -3.28
N HIS A 148 -3.19 10.19 -2.48
CA HIS A 148 -3.08 11.58 -2.95
C HIS A 148 -1.68 11.93 -3.53
N LYS A 149 -0.60 11.46 -2.88
CA LYS A 149 0.77 11.70 -3.37
C LYS A 149 1.04 10.97 -4.67
N PHE A 150 0.47 9.78 -4.85
CA PHE A 150 0.53 9.05 -6.11
C PHE A 150 -0.20 9.79 -7.23
N MET A 151 -1.39 10.32 -6.97
CA MET A 151 -2.12 11.11 -7.98
C MET A 151 -1.35 12.37 -8.40
N LEU A 152 -0.70 13.06 -7.45
CA LEU A 152 0.17 14.20 -7.78
C LEU A 152 1.35 13.80 -8.69
N ASP A 153 1.96 12.62 -8.49
CA ASP A 153 3.02 12.08 -9.36
C ASP A 153 2.46 11.78 -10.76
N VAL A 154 1.30 11.11 -10.84
CA VAL A 154 0.60 10.83 -12.10
C VAL A 154 0.30 12.11 -12.88
N HIS A 155 -0.27 13.13 -12.24
CA HIS A 155 -0.56 14.42 -12.90
C HIS A 155 0.69 15.08 -13.46
N LYS A 156 1.81 15.04 -12.73
CA LYS A 156 3.10 15.58 -13.20
C LYS A 156 3.60 14.85 -14.45
N ARG A 157 3.53 13.51 -14.47
CA ARG A 157 3.94 12.72 -15.63
C ARG A 157 3.05 12.97 -16.84
N ILE A 158 1.72 13.00 -16.64
CA ILE A 158 0.76 13.36 -17.69
C ILE A 158 1.08 14.74 -18.27
N HIS A 159 1.34 15.72 -17.41
CA HIS A 159 1.71 17.06 -17.86
C HIS A 159 3.00 17.05 -18.68
N ALA A 160 4.04 16.35 -18.23
CA ALA A 160 5.30 16.23 -18.95
C ALA A 160 5.11 15.64 -20.36
N ILE A 161 4.33 14.57 -20.49
CA ILE A 161 4.01 13.96 -21.80
C ILE A 161 3.21 14.93 -22.67
N LYS A 162 2.26 15.68 -22.12
CA LYS A 162 1.51 16.68 -22.89
C LYS A 162 2.40 17.79 -23.45
N GLN A 163 3.49 18.14 -22.76
CA GLN A 163 4.44 19.17 -23.23
C GLN A 163 5.33 18.71 -24.39
N THR A 164 5.50 17.39 -24.59
CA THR A 164 6.30 16.86 -25.71
C THR A 164 5.50 16.78 -27.02
N ILE A 165 4.18 16.99 -26.98
CA ILE A 165 3.30 16.91 -28.15
C ILE A 165 3.21 18.30 -28.81
N PRO A 166 3.54 18.44 -30.11
CA PRO A 166 3.44 19.71 -30.82
C PRO A 166 2.00 20.27 -30.80
N ARG A 167 1.83 21.55 -30.42
CA ARG A 167 0.54 22.26 -30.40
C ARG A 167 -0.21 22.29 -31.75
N GLN A 168 0.47 21.95 -32.85
CA GLN A 168 -0.10 21.89 -34.20
C GLN A 168 -0.81 20.57 -34.53
N TYR A 169 -0.87 19.61 -33.61
CA TYR A 169 -1.67 18.40 -33.80
C TYR A 169 -3.16 18.71 -33.61
N ASN A 170 -3.75 19.38 -34.60
CA ASN A 170 -5.15 19.78 -34.59
C ASN A 170 -5.84 19.42 -35.92
N VAL A 171 -6.94 18.66 -35.79
CA VAL A 171 -8.21 18.80 -36.54
C VAL A 171 -8.54 17.82 -37.69
N LYS A 172 -7.73 16.80 -38.04
CA LYS A 172 -8.18 15.83 -39.08
C LYS A 172 -8.14 14.33 -38.76
N THR A 173 -7.60 13.92 -37.61
CA THR A 173 -7.67 12.53 -37.14
C THR A 173 -8.32 12.48 -35.76
N THR A 174 -9.48 11.84 -35.70
CA THR A 174 -10.38 11.70 -34.54
C THR A 174 -9.86 10.75 -33.46
N GLN A 175 -8.57 10.87 -33.09
CA GLN A 175 -8.04 10.23 -31.88
C GLN A 175 -7.15 11.23 -31.13
N SER A 176 -7.75 11.86 -30.12
CA SER A 176 -7.00 12.59 -29.09
C SER A 176 -5.97 11.64 -28.49
N PHE A 177 -4.69 12.01 -28.53
CA PHE A 177 -3.63 11.22 -27.91
C PHE A 177 -3.92 11.05 -26.42
N ASP A 178 -3.94 9.81 -25.93
CA ASP A 178 -4.13 9.51 -24.51
C ASP A 178 -2.77 9.50 -23.77
N PRO A 179 -2.45 10.55 -22.98
CA PRO A 179 -1.21 10.59 -22.22
C PRO A 179 -1.22 9.68 -20.98
N ILE A 180 -2.38 9.11 -20.60
CA ILE A 180 -2.50 8.30 -19.38
C ILE A 180 -1.93 6.90 -19.60
N THR A 181 -2.16 6.31 -20.77
CA THR A 181 -1.67 4.95 -21.08
C THR A 181 -0.14 4.83 -21.01
N PRO A 182 0.66 5.76 -21.58
CA PRO A 182 2.11 5.77 -21.40
C PRO A 182 2.55 5.90 -19.94
N VAL A 183 1.91 6.79 -19.16
CA VAL A 183 2.22 6.95 -17.72
C VAL A 183 1.95 5.66 -16.94
N ALA A 184 0.84 4.98 -17.24
CA ALA A 184 0.53 3.70 -16.62
C ALA A 184 1.58 2.63 -16.94
N LYS A 185 2.10 2.62 -18.18
CA LYS A 185 3.17 1.73 -18.61
C LYS A 185 4.45 2.00 -17.83
N GLU A 186 4.90 3.25 -17.74
CA GLU A 186 6.07 3.64 -16.94
C GLU A 186 5.93 3.17 -15.48
N ILE A 187 4.77 3.42 -14.86
CA ILE A 187 4.50 2.98 -13.49
C ILE A 187 4.54 1.45 -13.37
N SER A 188 4.04 0.71 -14.36
CA SER A 188 4.08 -0.76 -14.36
C SER A 188 5.48 -1.33 -14.50
N GLU A 189 6.38 -0.60 -15.17
CA GLU A 189 7.79 -0.95 -15.27
C GLU A 189 8.51 -0.68 -13.94
N GLU A 190 8.08 0.32 -13.17
CA GLU A 190 8.61 0.66 -11.84
C GLU A 190 8.07 -0.23 -10.71
N ALA A 191 6.81 -0.64 -10.76
CA ALA A 191 6.13 -1.36 -9.67
C ALA A 191 5.14 -2.41 -10.19
N TRP A 192 5.34 -3.65 -9.75
CA TRP A 192 4.44 -4.79 -10.00
C TRP A 192 3.38 -4.92 -8.89
N LEU A 193 3.72 -4.47 -7.68
CA LEU A 193 2.82 -4.37 -6.53
C LEU A 193 2.74 -2.92 -6.06
N LEU A 194 1.53 -2.36 -6.08
CA LEU A 194 1.22 -1.04 -5.53
C LEU A 194 0.43 -1.17 -4.24
N CYS A 195 0.99 -0.69 -3.14
CA CYS A 195 0.31 -0.61 -1.84
C CYS A 195 -0.11 0.84 -1.57
N PHE A 196 -1.41 1.13 -1.67
CA PHE A 196 -1.97 2.45 -1.43
C PHE A 196 -2.47 2.61 0.00
N ASP A 197 -1.87 3.56 0.72
CA ASP A 197 -2.43 4.03 1.98
C ASP A 197 -3.45 5.14 1.72
N GLU A 198 -4.50 5.19 2.56
CA GLU A 198 -5.55 6.21 2.51
C GLU A 198 -6.16 6.42 1.10
N PHE A 199 -6.62 5.34 0.49
CA PHE A 199 -7.28 5.36 -0.82
C PHE A 199 -8.62 6.11 -0.75
N GLN A 200 -8.62 7.37 -1.14
CA GLN A 200 -9.79 8.25 -1.18
C GLN A 200 -9.76 9.16 -2.39
N VAL A 201 -10.93 9.43 -2.96
CA VAL A 201 -11.09 10.27 -4.14
C VAL A 201 -12.04 11.40 -3.81
N THR A 202 -11.57 12.63 -3.98
CA THR A 202 -12.34 13.86 -3.68
C THR A 202 -12.45 14.79 -4.88
N ASP A 203 -11.54 14.71 -5.86
CA ASP A 203 -11.48 15.61 -7.02
C ASP A 203 -12.08 14.97 -8.30
N ILE A 204 -12.80 15.77 -9.09
CA ILE A 204 -13.28 15.37 -10.42
C ILE A 204 -12.13 15.08 -11.38
N ALA A 205 -11.04 15.83 -11.33
CA ALA A 205 -9.90 15.66 -12.23
C ALA A 205 -9.27 14.27 -12.05
N ASP A 206 -9.17 13.80 -10.81
CA ASP A 206 -8.70 12.46 -10.47
C ASP A 206 -9.65 11.40 -11.02
N SER A 207 -10.97 11.60 -10.88
CA SER A 207 -11.97 10.62 -11.29
C SER A 207 -11.87 10.24 -12.78
N ILE A 208 -11.57 11.20 -13.65
CA ILE A 208 -11.40 10.99 -15.09
C ILE A 208 -10.14 10.17 -15.38
N ILE A 209 -9.03 10.48 -14.70
CA ILE A 209 -7.74 9.81 -14.91
C ILE A 209 -7.77 8.38 -14.39
N MET A 210 -8.40 8.17 -13.24
CA MET A 210 -8.35 6.90 -12.52
C MET A 210 -8.87 5.72 -13.33
N LYS A 211 -9.98 5.89 -14.07
CA LYS A 211 -10.53 4.82 -14.90
C LYS A 211 -9.50 4.30 -15.90
N THR A 212 -8.90 5.20 -16.68
CA THR A 212 -7.93 4.83 -17.71
C THR A 212 -6.62 4.32 -17.09
N LEU A 213 -6.12 5.02 -16.07
CA LEU A 213 -4.89 4.67 -15.38
C LEU A 213 -4.95 3.26 -14.79
N PHE A 214 -5.93 2.98 -13.93
CA PHE A 214 -6.03 1.68 -13.27
C PHE A 214 -6.40 0.56 -14.25
N THR A 215 -7.22 0.84 -15.26
CA THR A 215 -7.48 -0.13 -16.32
C THR A 215 -6.17 -0.55 -16.99
N SER A 216 -5.33 0.42 -17.35
CA SER A 216 -4.03 0.16 -17.95
C SER A 216 -3.07 -0.54 -17.00
N LEU A 217 -2.95 -0.09 -15.73
CA LEU A 217 -2.12 -0.77 -14.72
C LEU A 217 -2.51 -2.25 -14.56
N PHE A 218 -3.81 -2.53 -14.44
CA PHE A 218 -4.29 -3.92 -14.34
C PHE A 218 -4.03 -4.75 -15.60
N ASN A 219 -4.06 -4.13 -16.79
CA ASN A 219 -3.72 -4.79 -18.05
C ASN A 219 -2.23 -5.11 -18.16
N HIS A 220 -1.37 -4.31 -17.52
CA HIS A 220 0.07 -4.59 -17.38
C HIS A 220 0.38 -5.52 -16.20
N GLY A 221 -0.63 -6.17 -15.61
CA GLY A 221 -0.44 -7.11 -14.51
C GLY A 221 -0.07 -6.48 -13.17
N VAL A 222 -0.23 -5.16 -12.98
CA VAL A 222 0.00 -4.54 -11.67
C VAL A 222 -1.04 -5.03 -10.67
N VAL A 223 -0.56 -5.45 -9.50
CA VAL A 223 -1.38 -5.89 -8.36
C VAL A 223 -1.52 -4.73 -7.38
N VAL A 224 -2.73 -4.52 -6.86
CA VAL A 224 -3.05 -3.40 -5.97
C VAL A 224 -3.48 -3.91 -4.60
N VAL A 225 -2.85 -3.40 -3.54
CA VAL A 225 -3.36 -3.51 -2.17
C VAL A 225 -3.69 -2.10 -1.69
N ALA A 226 -4.88 -1.89 -1.15
CA ALA A 226 -5.31 -0.55 -0.74
C ALA A 226 -5.96 -0.57 0.65
N THR A 227 -5.72 0.47 1.44
CA THR A 227 -6.46 0.75 2.69
C THR A 227 -7.35 1.97 2.50
N SER A 228 -8.59 1.93 3.00
CA SER A 228 -9.52 3.07 2.93
C SER A 228 -10.43 3.16 4.16
N ASN A 229 -10.95 4.35 4.43
CA ASN A 229 -12.02 4.54 5.40
C ASN A 229 -13.43 4.42 4.76
N ARG A 230 -13.51 4.14 3.45
CA ARG A 230 -14.77 4.01 2.72
C ARG A 230 -14.79 2.70 1.93
N PRO A 231 -15.94 2.02 1.80
CA PRO A 231 -16.08 0.93 0.84
C PRO A 231 -15.95 1.45 -0.60
N PRO A 232 -15.63 0.60 -1.59
CA PRO A 232 -15.47 1.01 -2.98
C PRO A 232 -16.68 1.74 -3.55
N ASP A 233 -17.91 1.34 -3.20
CA ASP A 233 -19.13 1.99 -3.67
C ASP A 233 -19.27 3.43 -3.18
N ASP A 234 -18.71 3.75 -2.02
CA ASP A 234 -18.75 5.10 -1.46
C ASP A 234 -17.55 5.95 -1.89
N LEU A 235 -16.66 5.42 -2.73
CA LEU A 235 -15.62 6.23 -3.37
C LEU A 235 -16.28 7.26 -4.27
N TYR A 236 -15.86 8.52 -4.12
CA TYR A 236 -16.39 9.66 -4.87
C TYR A 236 -17.93 9.78 -4.79
N LYS A 237 -18.51 9.45 -3.62
CA LYS A 237 -19.94 9.62 -3.34
C LYS A 237 -20.31 11.10 -3.47
N ASN A 238 -21.41 11.36 -4.16
CA ASN A 238 -21.90 12.71 -4.47
C ASN A 238 -20.92 13.56 -5.31
N GLY A 239 -19.89 12.94 -5.90
CA GLY A 239 -18.99 13.62 -6.82
C GLY A 239 -19.70 14.02 -8.11
N LEU A 240 -19.23 15.11 -8.72
CA LEU A 240 -19.75 15.61 -9.99
C LEU A 240 -19.52 14.57 -11.10
N GLN A 241 -20.53 14.31 -11.93
CA GLN A 241 -20.48 13.27 -12.97
C GLN A 241 -20.09 11.86 -12.48
N ARG A 242 -20.48 11.49 -11.25
CA ARG A 242 -20.21 10.16 -10.65
C ARG A 242 -20.49 8.96 -11.55
N GLY A 243 -21.45 9.05 -12.47
CA GLY A 243 -21.70 8.00 -13.48
C GLY A 243 -20.46 7.62 -14.31
N ASN A 244 -19.55 8.56 -14.56
CA ASN A 244 -18.29 8.31 -15.27
C ASN A 244 -17.26 7.55 -14.40
N PHE A 245 -17.42 7.60 -13.07
CA PHE A 245 -16.55 6.95 -12.10
C PHE A 245 -17.00 5.53 -11.73
N VAL A 246 -18.30 5.22 -11.85
CA VAL A 246 -18.85 3.88 -11.56
C VAL A 246 -18.08 2.75 -12.30
N PRO A 247 -17.72 2.87 -13.59
CA PRO A 247 -16.94 1.84 -14.27
C PRO A 247 -15.56 1.57 -13.65
N PHE A 248 -14.96 2.57 -12.98
CA PHE A 248 -13.73 2.36 -12.22
C PHE A 248 -13.99 1.53 -10.96
N ILE A 249 -15.09 1.77 -10.24
CA ILE A 249 -15.48 0.98 -9.06
C ILE A 249 -15.66 -0.50 -9.45
N ASP A 250 -16.35 -0.76 -10.56
CA ASP A 250 -16.56 -2.13 -11.06
C ASP A 250 -15.23 -2.80 -11.40
N ARG A 251 -14.32 -2.07 -12.06
CA ARG A 251 -12.99 -2.56 -12.39
C ARG A 251 -12.17 -2.86 -11.14
N LEU A 252 -12.24 -1.99 -10.13
CA LEU A 252 -11.55 -2.16 -8.86
C LEU A 252 -12.04 -3.43 -8.14
N LYS A 253 -13.36 -3.61 -8.02
CA LYS A 253 -13.98 -4.82 -7.43
C LYS A 253 -13.69 -6.10 -8.20
N LYS A 254 -13.55 -6.02 -9.54
CA LYS A 254 -13.17 -7.18 -10.36
C LYS A 254 -11.72 -7.59 -10.14
N ARG A 255 -10.84 -6.64 -9.79
CA ARG A 255 -9.39 -6.83 -9.68
C ARG A 255 -8.88 -6.87 -8.24
N CYS A 256 -9.71 -6.56 -7.25
CA CYS A 256 -9.38 -6.65 -5.83
C CYS A 256 -10.48 -7.38 -5.08
N ASP A 257 -10.12 -8.27 -4.16
CA ASP A 257 -11.09 -8.78 -3.19
C ASP A 257 -11.29 -7.72 -2.10
N VAL A 258 -12.55 -7.39 -1.83
CA VAL A 258 -12.94 -6.29 -0.94
C VAL A 258 -13.19 -6.84 0.46
N LEU A 259 -12.41 -6.37 1.43
CA LEU A 259 -12.42 -6.88 2.80
C LEU A 259 -12.76 -5.77 3.79
N CYS A 260 -13.71 -6.04 4.68
CA CYS A 260 -14.10 -5.12 5.74
C CYS A 260 -13.35 -5.47 7.04
N LEU A 261 -12.68 -4.48 7.63
CA LEU A 261 -12.10 -4.57 8.96
C LEU A 261 -12.89 -3.66 9.90
N ASN A 262 -13.91 -4.24 10.51
CA ASN A 262 -14.78 -3.54 11.46
C ASN A 262 -14.94 -4.37 12.74
N SER A 263 -13.87 -4.47 13.53
CA SER A 263 -13.89 -5.17 14.82
C SER A 263 -14.58 -4.38 15.94
N GLY A 264 -15.00 -3.14 15.68
CA GLY A 264 -15.54 -2.23 16.70
C GLY A 264 -14.49 -1.69 17.69
N VAL A 265 -13.22 -2.09 17.53
CA VAL A 265 -12.09 -1.68 18.38
C VAL A 265 -11.30 -0.56 17.70
N ASP A 266 -11.11 0.57 18.41
CA ASP A 266 -10.13 1.60 18.03
C ASP A 266 -8.85 1.41 18.85
N TYR A 267 -7.84 0.82 18.22
CA TYR A 267 -6.56 0.52 18.85
C TYR A 267 -5.76 1.76 19.28
N ARG A 268 -6.14 2.96 18.84
CA ARG A 268 -5.50 4.21 19.30
C ARG A 268 -5.92 4.57 20.73
N MET A 269 -7.14 4.19 21.11
CA MET A 269 -7.72 4.53 22.41
C MET A 269 -7.12 3.69 23.54
N GLU A 270 -6.58 2.51 23.23
CA GLU A 270 -6.01 1.61 24.24
C GLU A 270 -4.64 2.09 24.77
N THR A 271 -3.87 2.86 23.98
CA THR A 271 -2.63 3.50 24.47
C THR A 271 -2.89 4.44 25.66
N TYR A 272 -4.09 5.02 25.75
CA TYR A 272 -4.46 5.89 26.87
C TYR A 272 -4.67 5.09 28.16
N HIS A 273 -5.31 3.92 28.09
CA HIS A 273 -5.54 3.09 29.28
C HIS A 273 -4.29 2.39 29.80
N HIS A 274 -3.32 2.07 28.93
CA HIS A 274 -2.03 1.54 29.39
C HIS A 274 -1.18 2.60 30.10
N GLN A 275 -1.29 3.88 29.74
CA GLN A 275 -0.61 4.97 30.45
C GLN A 275 -1.27 5.29 31.81
N GLU A 276 -2.60 5.22 31.92
CA GLU A 276 -3.30 5.41 33.20
C GLU A 276 -3.02 4.28 34.21
N LYS A 277 -2.88 3.03 33.76
CA LYS A 277 -2.49 1.93 34.67
C LYS A 277 -1.08 2.10 35.25
N PHE A 278 -0.15 2.70 34.52
CA PHE A 278 1.18 3.03 35.06
C PHE A 278 1.15 4.19 36.07
N ILE A 279 0.19 5.11 35.95
CA ILE A 279 0.03 6.23 36.90
C ILE A 279 -0.66 5.76 38.19
N PHE A 280 -1.61 4.82 38.13
CA PHE A 280 -2.31 4.31 39.31
C PHE A 280 -1.50 3.27 40.12
N CYS A 281 -0.53 2.57 39.52
CA CYS A 281 0.39 1.69 40.26
C CYS A 281 1.60 2.41 40.90
N MET A 282 1.70 3.73 40.78
CA MET A 282 2.78 4.56 41.35
C MET A 282 2.28 5.57 42.41
N LEU A 283 1.02 5.44 42.85
CA LEU A 283 0.41 6.15 43.98
C LEU A 283 -0.07 5.14 45.02
#